data_AF-A0A1E4LDX9-F1
#
_entry.id   AF-A0A1E4LDX9-F1
#
_cell.length_a   1.000
_cell.length_b   1.000
_cell.length_c   1.000
_cell.angle_alpha   90.00
_cell.angle_beta   90.00
_cell.angle_gamma   90.00
#
_symmetry.space_group_name_H-M   'P 1'
#
loop_
_entity.id
_entity.type
_entity.pdbx_description
1 polymer ?
#
loop_
_entity_poly.entity_id
_entity_poly.type
_entity_poly.pdbx_seq_one_letter_code
_entity_poly.pdbx_strand_id
1 'polypeptide(L)'
;MYLRDYRAVDYLASLPDWDGKTLVVIGTSMGGQQSLAVAGLHPKITHLIVNVPAGCDLNAGLHNRQNGYPFFPSNNPKVMETAQYVDCVNFASNIKATSLVAMGFVDTVSPPTGIWAAYNLIRGPKEAAAMFDSPHNHLATPEQQRPYTERSAAWLQALAKGEPAPVRK
;
A
#
# COMPACT_ATOMS: atom_id res chain seq x y z
N MET A 1 9.32 -10.72 7.09
CA MET A 1 8.34 -9.63 7.22
C MET A 1 6.95 -10.13 6.84
N TYR A 2 6.64 -10.36 5.56
CA TYR A 2 5.29 -10.71 5.08
C TYR A 2 4.64 -11.95 5.74
N LEU A 3 5.39 -13.03 5.99
CA LEU A 3 4.84 -14.21 6.67
C LEU A 3 4.34 -13.89 8.08
N ARG A 4 5.04 -13.02 8.83
CA ARG A 4 4.60 -12.59 10.16
C ARG A 4 3.27 -11.84 10.07
N ASP A 5 3.15 -10.94 9.10
CA ASP A 5 1.95 -10.13 8.92
C ASP A 5 0.76 -11.00 8.46
N TYR A 6 1.02 -11.97 7.56
CA TYR A 6 0.04 -12.99 7.18
C TYR A 6 -0.47 -13.75 8.42
N ARG A 7 0.44 -14.21 9.28
CA ARG A 7 0.07 -14.95 10.50
C ARG A 7 -0.61 -14.07 11.55
N ALA A 8 -0.31 -12.77 11.59
CA ALA A 8 -1.02 -11.83 12.43
C ALA A 8 -2.48 -11.70 12.00
N VAL A 9 -2.74 -11.69 10.69
CA VAL A 9 -4.11 -11.72 10.15
C VAL A 9 -4.83 -13.01 10.51
N ASP A 10 -4.19 -14.18 10.36
CA ASP A 10 -4.76 -15.47 10.78
C ASP A 10 -5.18 -15.43 12.26
N TYR A 11 -4.31 -14.89 13.12
CA TYR A 11 -4.57 -14.77 14.55
C TYR A 11 -5.75 -13.83 14.84
N LEU A 12 -5.75 -12.62 14.28
CA LEU A 12 -6.85 -11.67 14.47
C LEU A 12 -8.19 -12.24 13.97
N ALA A 13 -8.17 -12.91 12.82
CA ALA A 13 -9.34 -13.57 12.24
C ALA A 13 -9.79 -14.84 12.99
N SER A 14 -9.09 -15.24 14.06
CA SER A 14 -9.49 -16.34 14.94
C SER A 14 -10.14 -15.88 16.24
N LEU A 15 -10.03 -14.59 16.57
CA LEU A 15 -10.59 -14.03 17.80
C LEU A 15 -12.12 -13.95 17.72
N PRO A 16 -12.84 -14.22 18.83
CA PRO A 16 -14.29 -14.20 18.87
C PRO A 16 -14.88 -12.79 18.65
N ASP A 17 -14.09 -11.75 18.91
CA ASP A 17 -14.51 -10.35 18.75
C ASP A 17 -14.47 -9.88 17.28
N TRP A 18 -13.91 -10.68 16.37
CA TRP A 18 -13.92 -10.38 14.95
C TRP A 18 -15.31 -10.65 14.36
N ASP A 19 -15.84 -9.68 13.62
CA ASP A 19 -17.17 -9.74 12.97
C ASP A 19 -17.29 -10.76 11.83
N GLY A 20 -16.19 -11.41 11.45
CA GLY A 20 -16.10 -12.36 10.33
C GLY A 20 -16.17 -11.71 8.94
N LYS A 21 -16.23 -10.38 8.85
CA LYS A 21 -16.53 -9.63 7.62
C LYS A 21 -15.51 -8.55 7.31
N THR A 22 -15.03 -7.83 8.31
CA THR A 22 -14.20 -6.64 8.14
C THR A 22 -12.80 -6.93 8.62
N LEU A 23 -11.84 -6.91 7.71
CA LEU A 23 -10.43 -7.06 8.07
C LEU A 23 -9.61 -6.10 7.23
N VAL A 24 -9.02 -5.11 7.92
CA VAL A 24 -8.36 -3.96 7.34
C VAL A 24 -6.86 -4.06 7.60
N VAL A 25 -6.06 -3.93 6.55
CA VAL A 25 -4.61 -3.69 6.68
C VAL A 25 -4.32 -2.24 6.33
N ILE A 26 -3.62 -1.57 7.23
CA ILE A 26 -3.26 -0.15 7.11
C ILE A 26 -1.77 0.06 7.35
N GLY A 27 -1.14 0.90 6.55
CA GLY A 27 0.29 1.18 6.74
C GLY A 27 0.86 2.31 5.90
N THR A 28 1.91 2.93 6.44
CA THR A 28 2.66 4.01 5.79
C THR A 28 4.06 3.54 5.42
N SER A 29 4.61 3.94 4.27
CA SER A 29 5.99 3.62 3.86
C SER A 29 6.25 2.10 3.88
N MET A 30 7.21 1.60 4.66
CA MET A 30 7.45 0.16 4.83
C MET A 30 6.24 -0.60 5.43
N GLY A 31 5.40 0.06 6.25
CA GLY A 31 4.12 -0.52 6.67
C GLY A 31 3.12 -0.63 5.50
N GLY A 32 3.18 0.30 4.55
CA GLY A 32 2.41 0.24 3.31
C GLY A 32 2.86 -0.90 2.40
N GLN A 33 4.17 -1.13 2.31
CA GLN A 33 4.76 -2.28 1.61
C GLN A 33 4.20 -3.60 2.16
N GLN A 34 4.26 -3.77 3.49
CA GLN A 34 3.71 -4.94 4.19
C GLN A 34 2.22 -5.10 3.92
N SER A 35 1.45 -4.02 4.02
CA SER A 35 0.00 -4.03 3.80
C SER A 35 -0.36 -4.46 2.36
N LEU A 36 0.36 -3.95 1.35
CA LEU A 36 0.17 -4.36 -0.06
C LEU A 36 0.49 -5.85 -0.25
N ALA A 37 1.61 -6.32 0.30
CA ALA A 37 2.01 -7.72 0.20
C ALA A 37 0.96 -8.64 0.86
N VAL A 38 0.52 -8.32 2.07
CA VAL A 38 -0.49 -9.10 2.79
C VAL A 38 -1.84 -9.07 2.08
N ALA A 39 -2.28 -7.92 1.57
CA ALA A 39 -3.52 -7.82 0.80
C ALA A 39 -3.49 -8.66 -0.50
N GLY A 40 -2.32 -8.84 -1.10
CA GLY A 40 -2.15 -9.68 -2.28
C GLY A 40 -1.99 -11.18 -1.98
N LEU A 41 -1.56 -11.52 -0.75
CA LEU A 41 -1.28 -12.90 -0.34
C LEU A 41 -2.41 -13.55 0.46
N HIS A 42 -3.14 -12.77 1.26
CA HIS A 42 -4.09 -13.29 2.25
C HIS A 42 -5.54 -13.07 1.79
N PRO A 43 -6.34 -14.14 1.56
CA PRO A 43 -7.65 -14.03 0.92
C PRO A 43 -8.73 -13.37 1.79
N LYS A 44 -8.55 -13.31 3.12
CA LYS A 44 -9.51 -12.67 4.03
C LYS A 44 -9.40 -11.14 4.14
N ILE A 45 -8.39 -10.50 3.53
CA ILE A 45 -8.29 -9.04 3.58
C ILE A 45 -9.47 -8.43 2.81
N THR A 46 -10.26 -7.59 3.48
CA THR A 46 -11.39 -6.90 2.82
C THR A 46 -11.09 -5.45 2.47
N HIS A 47 -10.19 -4.80 3.22
CA HIS A 47 -9.80 -3.42 2.98
C HIS A 47 -8.29 -3.21 3.10
N LEU A 48 -7.75 -2.37 2.21
CA LEU A 48 -6.36 -1.93 2.19
C LEU A 48 -6.33 -0.41 2.26
N ILE A 49 -5.58 0.17 3.20
CA ILE A 49 -5.39 1.61 3.30
C ILE A 49 -3.89 1.88 3.41
N VAL A 50 -3.26 2.47 2.39
CA VAL A 50 -1.81 2.70 2.39
C VAL A 50 -1.45 4.14 2.09
N ASN A 51 -0.39 4.61 2.75
CA ASN A 51 0.18 5.93 2.54
C ASN A 51 1.64 5.84 2.12
N VAL A 52 1.98 6.43 0.98
CA VAL A 52 3.33 6.46 0.40
C VAL A 52 4.04 5.09 0.53
N PRO A 53 3.42 3.98 0.10
CA PRO A 53 3.99 2.65 0.32
C PRO A 53 5.36 2.51 -0.35
N ALA A 54 6.34 2.06 0.42
CA ALA A 54 7.68 1.76 -0.10
C ALA A 54 7.66 0.47 -0.93
N GLY A 55 8.76 0.19 -1.63
CA GLY A 55 8.97 -1.09 -2.28
C GLY A 55 8.09 -1.37 -3.52
N CYS A 56 7.57 -0.33 -4.17
CA CYS A 56 6.85 -0.44 -5.44
C CYS A 56 7.79 -0.11 -6.61
N ASP A 57 7.86 -0.98 -7.63
CA ASP A 57 8.73 -0.85 -8.81
C ASP A 57 10.21 -0.86 -8.43
N LEU A 58 10.64 -1.91 -7.75
CA LEU A 58 12.01 -2.09 -7.26
C LEU A 58 13.04 -2.22 -8.40
N ASN A 59 12.58 -2.55 -9.61
CA ASN A 59 13.39 -2.60 -10.83
C ASN A 59 13.34 -1.28 -11.62
N ALA A 60 12.78 -0.20 -11.08
CA ALA A 60 12.68 1.11 -11.74
C ALA A 60 14.00 1.55 -12.40
N GLY A 61 15.12 1.40 -11.69
CA GLY A 61 16.44 1.82 -12.18
C GLY A 61 16.94 1.04 -13.41
N LEU A 62 16.50 -0.21 -13.64
CA LEU A 62 16.80 -0.94 -14.88
C LEU A 62 16.14 -0.31 -16.11
N HIS A 63 15.10 0.49 -15.89
CA HIS A 63 14.28 1.11 -16.92
C HIS A 63 14.40 2.63 -16.93
N ASN A 64 15.49 3.18 -16.38
CA ASN A 64 15.74 4.62 -16.28
C ASN A 64 14.63 5.39 -15.57
N ARG A 65 13.89 4.74 -14.66
CA ARG A 65 12.92 5.38 -13.76
C ARG A 65 13.58 5.66 -12.41
N GLN A 66 13.00 6.57 -11.64
CA GLN A 66 13.51 6.91 -10.31
C GLN A 66 13.41 5.70 -9.37
N ASN A 67 14.54 5.34 -8.75
CA ASN A 67 14.59 4.28 -7.76
C ASN A 67 14.02 4.76 -6.41
N GLY A 68 13.33 3.88 -5.70
CA GLY A 68 12.79 4.13 -4.37
C GLY A 68 13.46 3.27 -3.30
N TYR A 69 13.12 3.52 -2.04
CA TYR A 69 13.51 2.68 -0.91
C TYR A 69 13.16 1.21 -1.18
N PRO A 70 14.09 0.27 -0.96
CA PRO A 70 15.34 0.39 -0.20
C PRO A 70 16.58 0.80 -1.02
N PHE A 71 16.40 1.43 -2.18
CA PHE A 71 17.45 1.93 -3.07
C PHE A 71 18.40 0.83 -3.56
N PHE A 72 17.82 -0.28 -4.01
CA PHE A 72 18.59 -1.42 -4.49
C PHE A 72 19.50 -1.03 -5.69
N PRO A 73 20.76 -1.51 -5.72
CA PRO A 73 21.68 -1.21 -6.81
C PRO A 73 21.26 -1.91 -8.10
N SER A 74 20.76 -1.14 -9.07
CA SER A 74 20.24 -1.69 -10.34
C SER A 74 21.32 -2.30 -11.25
N ASN A 75 22.59 -2.03 -10.98
CA ASN A 75 23.72 -2.66 -11.69
C ASN A 75 24.04 -4.07 -11.18
N ASN A 76 23.35 -4.58 -10.16
CA ASN A 76 23.53 -5.93 -9.63
C ASN A 76 22.38 -6.84 -10.09
N PRO A 77 22.60 -7.73 -11.09
CA PRO A 77 21.55 -8.59 -11.63
C PRO A 77 20.90 -9.49 -10.58
N LYS A 78 21.67 -10.00 -9.61
CA LYS A 78 21.14 -10.86 -8.53
C LYS A 78 20.18 -10.11 -7.62
N VAL A 79 20.45 -8.82 -7.37
CA VAL A 79 19.54 -7.97 -6.59
C VAL A 79 18.26 -7.70 -7.38
N MET A 80 18.35 -7.38 -8.67
CA MET A 80 17.18 -7.12 -9.52
C MET A 80 16.33 -8.36 -9.80
N GLU A 81 16.94 -9.55 -9.80
CA GLU A 81 16.24 -10.82 -9.81
C GLU A 81 15.50 -11.05 -8.47
N THR A 82 16.21 -10.92 -7.34
CA THR A 82 15.64 -11.16 -6.01
C THR A 82 14.55 -10.13 -5.64
N ALA A 83 14.72 -8.88 -6.05
CA ALA A 83 13.78 -7.80 -5.73
C ALA A 83 12.36 -8.08 -6.22
N GLN A 84 12.20 -8.82 -7.33
CA GLN A 84 10.89 -9.18 -7.88
C GLN A 84 10.03 -9.98 -6.89
N TYR A 85 10.64 -10.76 -5.99
CA TYR A 85 9.92 -11.55 -4.99
C TYR A 85 9.33 -10.71 -3.85
N VAL A 86 9.77 -9.46 -3.72
CA VAL A 86 9.34 -8.56 -2.64
C VAL A 86 8.75 -7.25 -3.15
N ASP A 87 8.66 -7.06 -4.47
CA ASP A 87 8.07 -5.89 -5.12
C ASP A 87 6.55 -5.86 -4.93
N CYS A 88 6.05 -4.76 -4.38
CA CYS A 88 4.63 -4.52 -4.18
C CYS A 88 3.80 -4.62 -5.47
N VAL A 89 4.38 -4.25 -6.61
CA VAL A 89 3.71 -4.33 -7.92
C VAL A 89 3.31 -5.77 -8.24
N ASN A 90 4.12 -6.76 -7.86
CA ASN A 90 3.85 -8.16 -8.15
C ASN A 90 2.73 -8.75 -7.27
N PHE A 91 2.55 -8.23 -6.05
CA PHE A 91 1.41 -8.61 -5.20
C PHE A 91 0.10 -7.93 -5.62
N ALA A 92 0.18 -6.73 -6.20
CA ALA A 92 -0.98 -5.88 -6.45
C ALA A 92 -2.06 -6.54 -7.34
N SER A 93 -1.66 -7.35 -8.30
CA SER A 93 -2.59 -8.04 -9.22
C SER A 93 -3.54 -9.03 -8.52
N ASN A 94 -3.15 -9.53 -7.35
CA ASN A 94 -3.95 -10.45 -6.53
C ASN A 94 -4.89 -9.72 -5.56
N ILE A 95 -4.73 -8.41 -5.36
CA ILE A 95 -5.51 -7.64 -4.40
C ILE A 95 -6.96 -7.50 -4.89
N LYS A 96 -7.88 -8.11 -4.13
CA LYS A 96 -9.35 -7.99 -4.30
C LYS A 96 -9.99 -7.02 -3.30
N ALA A 97 -9.27 -6.68 -2.25
CA ALA A 97 -9.71 -5.76 -1.21
C ALA A 97 -10.04 -4.37 -1.77
N THR A 98 -11.03 -3.71 -1.16
CA THR A 98 -11.32 -2.30 -1.43
C THR A 98 -10.16 -1.46 -0.93
N SER A 99 -9.53 -0.69 -1.81
CA SER A 99 -8.19 -0.13 -1.59
C SER A 99 -8.14 1.39 -1.67
N LEU A 100 -7.63 2.06 -0.63
CA LEU A 100 -7.24 3.46 -0.64
C LEU A 100 -5.71 3.54 -0.72
N VAL A 101 -5.19 4.11 -1.80
CA VAL A 101 -3.74 4.21 -2.03
C VAL A 101 -3.35 5.67 -2.14
N ALA A 102 -2.60 6.18 -1.15
CA ALA A 102 -2.10 7.55 -1.17
C ALA A 102 -0.65 7.62 -1.62
N MET A 103 -0.32 8.67 -2.36
CA MET A 103 1.04 8.90 -2.85
C MET A 103 1.36 10.39 -2.98
N GLY A 104 2.55 10.76 -2.49
CA GLY A 104 3.12 12.10 -2.62
C GLY A 104 3.81 12.25 -3.96
N PHE A 105 3.48 13.30 -4.72
CA PHE A 105 4.00 13.44 -6.08
C PHE A 105 5.44 13.98 -6.13
N VAL A 106 5.93 14.54 -5.01
CA VAL A 106 7.32 14.97 -4.84
C VAL A 106 8.09 14.04 -3.90
N ASP A 107 7.54 12.86 -3.58
CA ASP A 107 8.18 11.85 -2.76
C ASP A 107 9.35 11.19 -3.52
N THR A 108 10.57 11.33 -2.97
CA THR A 108 11.78 10.73 -3.53
C THR A 108 12.22 9.45 -2.82
N VAL A 109 11.56 9.10 -1.71
CA VAL A 109 11.80 7.86 -0.96
C VAL A 109 10.90 6.76 -1.50
N SER A 110 9.63 7.05 -1.75
CA SER A 110 8.67 6.13 -2.37
C SER A 110 8.11 6.78 -3.62
N PRO A 111 8.83 6.72 -4.76
CA PRO A 111 8.46 7.45 -5.96
C PRO A 111 7.02 7.15 -6.41
N PRO A 112 6.23 8.19 -6.74
CA PRO A 112 4.81 8.03 -7.07
C PRO A 112 4.60 7.15 -8.30
N THR A 113 5.55 7.08 -9.22
CA THR A 113 5.45 6.23 -10.43
C THR A 113 5.33 4.76 -10.10
N GLY A 114 6.12 4.26 -9.14
CA GLY A 114 6.04 2.87 -8.68
C GLY A 114 4.73 2.59 -7.94
N ILE A 115 4.30 3.51 -7.08
CA ILE A 115 3.02 3.39 -6.36
C ILE A 115 1.85 3.39 -7.35
N TRP A 116 1.89 4.25 -8.37
CA TRP A 116 0.87 4.31 -9.42
C TRP A 116 0.82 3.02 -10.25
N ALA A 117 1.97 2.39 -10.52
CA ALA A 117 2.04 1.10 -11.18
C ALA A 117 1.36 -0.01 -10.34
N ALA A 118 1.64 -0.06 -9.02
CA ALA A 118 0.96 -0.99 -8.12
C ALA A 118 -0.56 -0.71 -8.07
N TYR A 119 -0.97 0.55 -7.90
CA TYR A 119 -2.38 0.96 -7.91
C TYR A 119 -3.11 0.51 -9.18
N ASN A 120 -2.50 0.68 -10.36
CA ASN A 120 -3.09 0.27 -11.63
C ASN A 120 -3.38 -1.23 -11.71
N LEU A 121 -2.55 -2.07 -11.08
CA LEU A 121 -2.71 -3.53 -11.09
C LEU A 121 -3.75 -4.06 -10.09
N ILE A 122 -4.12 -3.29 -9.06
CA ILE A 122 -5.16 -3.68 -8.10
C ILE A 122 -6.47 -3.99 -8.84
N ARG A 123 -7.06 -5.16 -8.54
CA ARG A 123 -8.27 -5.67 -9.18
C ARG A 123 -9.56 -5.39 -8.38
N GLY A 124 -9.44 -5.14 -7.07
CA GLY A 124 -10.55 -4.69 -6.23
C GLY A 124 -10.96 -3.24 -6.52
N PRO A 125 -12.10 -2.78 -5.96
CA PRO A 125 -12.46 -1.37 -5.95
C PRO A 125 -11.31 -0.54 -5.36
N LYS A 126 -11.00 0.61 -5.97
CA LYS A 126 -9.81 1.36 -5.57
C LYS A 126 -9.99 2.86 -5.74
N GLU A 127 -9.40 3.61 -4.82
CA GLU A 127 -9.34 5.07 -4.82
C GLU A 127 -7.89 5.51 -4.65
N ALA A 128 -7.46 6.48 -5.46
CA ALA A 128 -6.18 7.13 -5.31
C ALA A 128 -6.32 8.42 -4.49
N ALA A 129 -5.54 8.56 -3.43
CA ALA A 129 -5.38 9.81 -2.69
C ALA A 129 -4.08 10.49 -3.15
N ALA A 130 -4.16 11.23 -4.25
CA ALA A 130 -3.03 11.98 -4.79
C ALA A 130 -2.72 13.19 -3.89
N MET A 131 -1.46 13.32 -3.47
CA MET A 131 -0.96 14.43 -2.66
C MET A 131 0.10 15.19 -3.47
N PHE A 132 -0.34 16.20 -4.23
CA PHE A 132 0.42 16.81 -5.33
C PHE A 132 1.75 17.47 -4.91
N ASP A 133 1.81 18.05 -3.73
CA ASP A 133 2.98 18.76 -3.21
C ASP A 133 3.61 18.04 -2.01
N SER A 134 3.16 16.82 -1.69
CA SER A 134 3.62 16.10 -0.52
C SER A 134 4.92 15.31 -0.78
N PRO A 135 5.96 15.52 0.03
CA PRO A 135 7.15 14.65 0.04
C PRO A 135 6.85 13.35 0.80
N HIS A 136 7.88 12.56 1.10
CA HIS A 136 7.71 11.40 1.98
C HIS A 136 7.13 11.81 3.34
N ASN A 137 6.35 10.94 3.96
CA ASN A 137 5.49 11.25 5.11
C ASN A 137 6.20 11.97 6.28
N HIS A 138 7.48 11.68 6.53
CA HIS A 138 8.25 12.28 7.64
C HIS A 138 8.72 13.72 7.36
N LEU A 139 8.62 14.17 6.11
CA LEU A 139 8.96 15.54 5.67
C LEU A 139 7.72 16.37 5.35
N ALA A 140 6.56 15.73 5.28
CA ALA A 140 5.33 16.37 4.85
C ALA A 140 4.65 17.15 5.98
N THR A 141 4.02 18.28 5.64
CA THR A 141 3.13 18.97 6.59
C THR A 141 1.77 18.25 6.71
N PRO A 142 1.00 18.53 7.76
CA PRO A 142 -0.37 18.02 7.88
C PRO A 142 -1.26 18.39 6.68
N GLU A 143 -1.10 19.60 6.12
CA GLU A 143 -1.87 20.07 4.97
C GLU A 143 -1.55 19.27 3.70
N GLN A 144 -0.26 18.95 3.49
CA GLN A 144 0.19 18.14 2.38
C GLN A 144 -0.32 16.70 2.47
N GLN A 145 -0.48 16.17 3.69
CA GLN A 145 -1.01 14.83 3.96
C GLN A 145 -2.54 14.78 4.05
N ARG A 146 -3.22 15.94 4.07
CA ARG A 146 -4.67 16.06 4.25
C ARG A 146 -5.49 15.17 3.31
N PRO A 147 -5.17 15.05 2.00
CA PRO A 147 -5.91 14.17 1.10
C PRO A 147 -5.90 12.70 1.55
N TYR A 148 -4.81 12.22 2.17
CA TYR A 148 -4.78 10.88 2.75
C TYR A 148 -5.57 10.83 4.07
N THR A 149 -5.28 11.72 5.01
CA THR A 149 -5.80 11.62 6.38
C THR A 149 -7.33 11.77 6.46
N GLU A 150 -7.92 12.68 5.69
CA GLU A 150 -9.37 12.83 5.61
C GLU A 150 -10.04 11.59 5.02
N ARG A 151 -9.43 11.01 3.99
CA ARG A 151 -9.97 9.84 3.31
C ARG A 151 -9.84 8.59 4.15
N SER A 152 -8.68 8.34 4.75
CA SER A 152 -8.48 7.21 5.65
C SER A 152 -9.42 7.30 6.86
N ALA A 153 -9.61 8.49 7.44
CA ALA A 153 -10.52 8.68 8.57
C ALA A 153 -11.97 8.39 8.17
N ALA A 154 -12.44 8.92 7.04
CA ALA A 154 -13.80 8.65 6.54
C ALA A 154 -14.04 7.16 6.28
N TRP A 155 -13.04 6.47 5.70
CA TRP A 155 -13.11 5.02 5.48
C TRP A 155 -13.20 4.25 6.79
N LEU A 156 -12.28 4.50 7.74
CA LEU A 156 -12.27 3.80 9.03
C LEU A 156 -13.54 4.06 9.84
N GLN A 157 -14.08 5.28 9.81
CA GLN A 157 -15.33 5.62 10.49
C GLN A 157 -16.54 4.86 9.90
N ALA A 158 -16.63 4.73 8.58
CA ALA A 158 -17.70 3.95 7.94
C ALA A 158 -17.57 2.46 8.30
N LEU A 159 -16.37 1.90 8.16
CA LEU A 159 -16.10 0.48 8.46
C LEU A 159 -16.37 0.14 9.93
N ALA A 160 -16.02 1.03 10.87
CA ALA A 160 -16.31 0.84 12.29
C ALA A 160 -17.81 0.80 12.62
N LYS A 161 -18.66 1.38 11.76
CA LYS A 161 -20.13 1.33 11.86
C LYS A 161 -20.74 0.15 11.10
N GLY A 162 -19.92 -0.68 10.43
CA GLY A 162 -20.39 -1.73 9.53
C GLY A 162 -20.92 -1.20 8.19
N GLU A 163 -20.62 0.04 7.85
CA GLU A 163 -21.00 0.67 6.58
C GLU A 163 -19.93 0.38 5.51
N PRO A 164 -20.29 0.35 4.21
CA PRO A 164 -19.32 0.25 3.13
C PRO A 164 -18.32 1.42 3.11
N ALA A 165 -17.07 1.16 2.73
CA ALA A 165 -16.09 2.22 2.50
C ALA A 165 -16.59 3.23 1.44
N PRO A 166 -16.48 4.55 1.68
CA PRO A 166 -17.04 5.59 0.80
C PRO A 166 -16.11 5.86 -0.40
N VAL A 167 -15.85 4.85 -1.23
CA VAL A 167 -14.92 4.92 -2.38
C VAL A 167 -15.33 6.02 -3.37
N ARG A 168 -14.40 6.93 -3.71
CA ARG A 168 -14.58 7.92 -4.78
C ARG A 168 -14.18 7.33 -6.13
N LYS A 169 -14.93 7.67 -7.18
CA LYS A 169 -14.62 7.32 -8.57
C LYS A 169 -13.58 8.27 -9.15
#